data_AF-A0A1Y3PZM8-F1
#
_entry.id   AF-A0A1Y3PZM8-F1
#
_cell.length_a   1.000
_cell.length_b   1.000
_cell.length_c   1.000
_cell.angle_alpha   90.00
_cell.angle_beta   90.00
_cell.angle_gamma   90.00
#
_symmetry.space_group_name_H-M   'P 1'
#
loop_
_entity.id
_entity.type
_entity.pdbx_description
1 polymer ?
#
loop_
_entity_poly.entity_id
_entity_poly.type
_entity_poly.pdbx_seq_one_letter_code
_entity_poly.pdbx_strand_id
1 'polypeptide(L)'
;MEKYIQVMLQIKDLSETCSEAIQYIRLRFEEGAFEQAAFLLMDLLEAVDALKQGLQPLAAWLDDDLMLLLDHFRDTLVSVLICSEQQCWHQVTGLVVRELIPRYDRWKKELDRSLDSCLLS
;
A
#
# COMPACT_ATOMS: atom_id res chain seq x y z
N MET A 1 19.54 16.79 3.82
CA MET A 1 18.17 16.24 3.73
C MET A 1 17.28 16.99 2.73
N GLU A 2 17.51 18.28 2.46
CA GLU A 2 16.71 19.05 1.48
C GLU A 2 16.49 18.38 0.12
N LYS A 3 17.52 17.70 -0.41
CA LYS A 3 17.44 16.97 -1.70
C LYS A 3 16.43 15.81 -1.71
N TYR A 4 15.97 15.36 -0.55
CA TYR A 4 15.03 14.24 -0.40
C TYR A 4 13.63 14.69 0.03
N ILE A 5 13.43 15.95 0.40
CA ILE A 5 12.12 16.47 0.85
C ILE A 5 11.06 16.24 -0.22
N GLN A 6 11.39 16.53 -1.49
CA GLN A 6 10.46 16.32 -2.61
C GLN A 6 10.07 14.84 -2.77
N VAL A 7 11.02 13.92 -2.57
CA VAL A 7 10.76 12.48 -2.63
C VAL A 7 9.85 12.05 -1.49
N MET A 8 10.09 12.54 -0.27
CA MET A 8 9.24 12.26 0.90
C MET A 8 7.80 12.77 0.70
N LEU A 9 7.62 13.96 0.13
CA LEU A 9 6.30 14.51 -0.20
C LEU A 9 5.59 13.65 -1.26
N GLN A 10 6.29 13.28 -2.34
CA GLN A 10 5.74 12.40 -3.38
C GLN A 10 5.34 11.03 -2.83
N ILE A 11 6.12 10.48 -1.89
CA ILE A 11 5.80 9.22 -1.20
C ILE A 11 4.54 9.37 -0.36
N LYS A 12 4.37 10.49 0.37
CA LYS A 12 3.14 10.77 1.11
C LYS A 12 1.93 10.89 0.18
N ASP A 13 2.04 11.65 -0.90
CA ASP A 13 0.94 11.84 -1.86
C ASP A 13 0.53 10.52 -2.52
N LEU A 14 1.52 9.70 -2.91
CA LEU A 14 1.27 8.38 -3.48
C LEU A 14 0.68 7.42 -2.43
N SER A 15 1.12 7.49 -1.17
CA SER A 15 0.53 6.69 -0.12
C SER A 15 -0.95 7.07 0.06
N GLU A 16 -1.31 8.34 0.13
CA GLU A 16 -2.72 8.78 0.18
C GLU A 16 -3.55 8.23 -0.98
N THR A 17 -3.02 8.31 -2.20
CA THR A 17 -3.67 7.76 -3.40
C THR A 17 -3.89 6.24 -3.28
N CYS A 18 -2.91 5.50 -2.78
CA CYS A 18 -3.06 4.06 -2.51
C CYS A 18 -4.16 3.80 -1.47
N SER A 19 -4.29 4.64 -0.44
CA SER A 19 -5.34 4.52 0.57
C SER A 19 -6.72 4.66 -0.07
N GLU A 20 -6.92 5.68 -0.90
CA GLU A 20 -8.16 5.89 -1.65
C GLU A 20 -8.48 4.72 -2.57
N ALA A 21 -7.47 4.22 -3.31
CA ALA A 21 -7.61 3.05 -4.19
C ALA A 21 -8.08 1.81 -3.41
N ILE A 22 -7.49 1.53 -2.25
CA ILE A 22 -7.88 0.39 -1.40
C ILE A 22 -9.32 0.53 -0.92
N GLN A 23 -9.75 1.72 -0.49
CA GLN A 23 -11.13 1.95 -0.06
C GLN A 23 -12.12 1.76 -1.23
N TYR A 24 -11.76 2.23 -2.41
CA TYR A 24 -12.57 2.06 -3.61
C TYR A 24 -12.66 0.58 -4.04
N ILE A 25 -11.55 -0.15 -4.02
CA ILE A 25 -11.51 -1.59 -4.27
C ILE A 25 -12.42 -2.35 -3.30
N ARG A 26 -12.36 -2.02 -2.00
CA ARG A 26 -13.27 -2.62 -1.00
C ARG A 26 -14.73 -2.39 -1.38
N LEU A 27 -15.10 -1.14 -1.69
CA LEU A 27 -16.48 -0.80 -2.06
C LEU A 27 -16.95 -1.59 -3.29
N ARG A 28 -16.11 -1.69 -4.32
CA ARG A 28 -16.45 -2.45 -5.53
C ARG A 28 -16.61 -3.94 -5.27
N PHE A 29 -15.83 -4.52 -4.36
CA PHE A 29 -16.04 -5.90 -3.93
C PHE A 29 -17.33 -6.09 -3.14
N GLU A 30 -17.72 -5.12 -2.31
CA GLU A 30 -19.02 -5.15 -1.60
C GLU A 30 -20.21 -5.02 -2.56
N GLU A 31 -20.06 -4.27 -3.65
CA GLU A 31 -21.08 -4.10 -4.70
C GLU A 31 -21.15 -5.26 -5.70
N GLY A 32 -20.23 -6.23 -5.62
CA GLY A 32 -20.13 -7.34 -6.57
C GLY A 32 -19.47 -6.97 -7.92
N ALA A 33 -18.88 -5.79 -8.03
CA ALA A 33 -18.17 -5.29 -9.20
C ALA A 33 -16.71 -5.80 -9.26
N PHE A 34 -16.54 -7.12 -9.24
CA PHE A 34 -15.24 -7.78 -9.03
C PHE A 34 -14.20 -7.52 -10.14
N GLU A 35 -14.60 -7.62 -11.41
CA GLU A 35 -13.66 -7.44 -12.54
C GLU A 35 -13.05 -6.05 -12.58
N GLN A 36 -13.87 -5.02 -12.32
CA GLN A 36 -13.43 -3.62 -12.29
C GLN A 36 -12.45 -3.37 -11.14
N ALA A 37 -12.69 -4.00 -9.98
CA ALA A 37 -11.80 -3.93 -8.84
C ALA A 37 -10.48 -4.70 -9.06
N ALA A 38 -10.51 -5.79 -9.83
CA ALA A 38 -9.32 -6.58 -10.13
C ALA A 38 -8.29 -5.80 -10.96
N PHE A 39 -8.73 -4.98 -11.92
CA PHE A 39 -7.82 -4.10 -12.66
C PHE A 39 -7.08 -3.11 -11.73
N LEU A 40 -7.78 -2.56 -10.74
CA LEU A 40 -7.19 -1.62 -9.79
C LEU A 40 -6.21 -2.26 -8.81
N LEU A 41 -6.31 -3.58 -8.57
CA LEU A 41 -5.33 -4.30 -7.76
C LEU A 41 -3.94 -4.34 -8.42
N MET A 42 -3.89 -4.41 -9.75
CA MET A 42 -2.62 -4.34 -10.50
C MET A 42 -1.98 -2.96 -10.39
N ASP A 43 -2.77 -1.91 -10.63
CA ASP A 43 -2.30 -0.52 -10.50
C ASP A 43 -1.79 -0.24 -9.08
N LEU A 44 -2.50 -0.75 -8.08
CA LEU A 44 -2.08 -0.64 -6.68
C LEU A 44 -0.75 -1.37 -6.42
N LEU A 45 -0.53 -2.55 -7.02
CA LEU A 45 0.72 -3.31 -6.87
C LEU A 45 1.90 -2.54 -7.46
N GLU A 46 1.72 -1.95 -8.64
CA GLU A 46 2.74 -1.09 -9.26
C GLU A 46 3.04 0.14 -8.41
N ALA A 47 2.02 0.78 -7.86
CA ALA A 47 2.18 1.91 -6.94
C ALA A 47 2.96 1.53 -5.67
N VAL A 48 2.73 0.33 -5.13
CA VAL A 48 3.49 -0.20 -3.99
C VAL A 48 4.95 -0.46 -4.32
N ASP A 49 5.22 -1.00 -5.50
CA ASP A 49 6.60 -1.18 -5.98
C ASP A 49 7.29 0.18 -6.20
N ALA A 50 6.58 1.19 -6.69
CA ALA A 50 7.10 2.56 -6.79
C ALA A 50 7.38 3.18 -5.41
N LEU A 51 6.51 3.00 -4.42
CA LEU A 51 6.73 3.42 -3.04
C LEU A 51 8.01 2.77 -2.46
N LYS A 52 8.18 1.46 -2.66
CA LYS A 52 9.36 0.72 -2.20
C LYS A 52 10.65 1.28 -2.82
N GLN A 53 10.64 1.53 -4.12
CA GLN A 53 11.77 2.12 -4.84
C GLN A 53 12.07 3.55 -4.35
N GLY A 54 11.04 4.36 -4.13
CA GLY A 54 11.18 5.72 -3.60
C GLY A 54 11.73 5.78 -2.18
N LEU A 55 11.41 4.78 -1.35
CA LEU A 55 11.90 4.67 0.03
C LEU A 55 13.34 4.14 0.13
N GLN A 56 13.84 3.39 -0.86
CA GLN A 56 15.19 2.82 -0.80
C GLN A 56 16.32 3.84 -0.56
N PRO A 57 16.36 4.99 -1.25
CA PRO A 57 17.35 6.03 -0.98
C PRO A 57 17.26 6.63 0.43
N LEU A 58 16.13 6.45 1.11
CA LEU A 58 15.85 6.96 2.45
C LEU A 58 16.07 5.91 3.54
N ALA A 59 16.33 4.64 3.18
CA ALA A 59 16.36 3.51 4.11
C ALA A 59 17.27 3.73 5.32
N ALA A 60 18.39 4.46 5.16
CA ALA A 60 19.31 4.76 6.26
C ALA A 60 18.74 5.69 7.35
N TRP A 61 17.62 6.37 7.08
CA TRP A 61 16.93 7.27 8.02
C TRP A 61 15.56 6.75 8.46
N LEU A 62 15.12 5.63 7.88
CA LEU A 62 13.83 5.02 8.16
C LEU A 62 14.02 3.89 9.17
N ASP A 63 12.94 3.57 9.88
CA ASP A 63 12.90 2.39 10.74
C ASP A 63 13.02 1.12 9.87
N ASP A 64 13.85 0.15 10.29
CA ASP A 64 14.04 -1.13 9.57
C ASP A 64 12.71 -1.87 9.41
N ASP A 65 11.80 -1.71 10.38
CA ASP A 65 10.47 -2.31 10.36
C ASP A 65 9.58 -1.74 9.25
N LEU A 66 9.81 -0.51 8.77
CA LEU A 66 8.96 0.13 7.76
C LEU A 66 9.00 -0.63 6.42
N MET A 67 10.19 -1.02 5.97
CA MET A 67 10.36 -1.76 4.72
C MET A 67 9.80 -3.18 4.83
N LEU A 68 9.94 -3.81 6.00
CA LEU A 68 9.35 -5.12 6.28
C LEU A 68 7.81 -5.06 6.26
N LEU A 69 7.21 -4.00 6.82
CA LEU A 69 5.77 -3.80 6.78
C LEU A 69 5.25 -3.58 5.36
N LEU A 70 6.01 -2.87 4.52
CA LEU A 70 5.67 -2.67 3.11
C LEU A 70 5.69 -4.00 2.34
N ASP A 71 6.69 -4.84 2.60
CA ASP A 71 6.80 -6.16 1.97
C ASP A 71 5.65 -7.08 2.38
N HIS A 72 5.30 -7.11 3.67
CA HIS A 72 4.13 -7.85 4.13
C HIS A 72 2.81 -7.37 3.52
N PHE A 73 2.67 -6.05 3.33
CA PHE A 73 1.50 -5.49 2.66
C PHE A 73 1.47 -5.92 1.18
N ARG A 74 2.60 -5.81 0.48
CA ARG A 74 2.75 -6.25 -0.91
C ARG A 74 2.41 -7.73 -1.09
N ASP A 75 2.91 -8.61 -0.24
CA ASP A 75 2.64 -10.05 -0.31
C ASP A 75 1.15 -10.37 -0.11
N THR A 76 0.49 -9.60 0.75
CA THR A 76 -0.96 -9.69 0.93
C THR A 76 -1.69 -9.24 -0.33
N LEU A 77 -1.27 -8.14 -0.95
CA LEU A 77 -1.84 -7.66 -2.20
C LEU A 77 -1.70 -8.68 -3.34
N VAL A 78 -0.53 -9.31 -3.46
CA VAL A 78 -0.31 -10.42 -4.40
C VAL A 78 -1.26 -11.58 -4.13
N SER A 79 -1.48 -11.93 -2.85
CA SER A 79 -2.43 -12.99 -2.48
C SER A 79 -3.88 -12.64 -2.86
N VAL A 80 -4.29 -11.38 -2.67
CA VAL A 80 -5.60 -10.89 -3.12
C VAL A 80 -5.73 -11.01 -4.64
N LEU A 81 -4.69 -10.63 -5.38
CA LEU A 81 -4.68 -10.69 -6.84
C LEU A 81 -4.80 -12.13 -7.35
N ILE A 82 -4.02 -13.07 -6.80
CA ILE A 82 -4.12 -14.50 -7.16
C ILE A 82 -5.53 -15.05 -6.88
N CYS A 83 -6.11 -14.73 -5.71
CA CYS A 83 -7.48 -15.15 -5.41
C CYS A 83 -8.52 -14.53 -6.36
N SER A 84 -8.28 -13.30 -6.82
CA SER A 84 -9.14 -12.60 -7.78
C SER A 84 -9.11 -13.26 -9.16
N GLU A 85 -7.92 -13.67 -9.64
CA GLU A 85 -7.77 -14.37 -10.92
C GLU A 85 -8.46 -15.74 -10.91
N GLN A 86 -8.47 -16.41 -9.75
CA GLN A 86 -9.16 -17.69 -9.55
C GLN A 86 -10.68 -17.54 -9.34
N GLN A 87 -11.22 -16.31 -9.41
CA GLN A 87 -12.63 -15.99 -9.18
C GLN A 87 -13.14 -16.42 -7.79
N CYS A 88 -12.26 -16.53 -6.80
CA CYS A 88 -12.60 -16.88 -5.42
C CYS A 88 -13.08 -15.65 -4.64
N TRP A 89 -14.12 -14.98 -5.12
CA TRP A 89 -14.54 -13.65 -4.66
C TRP A 89 -14.85 -13.55 -3.16
N HIS A 90 -15.44 -14.59 -2.58
CA HIS A 90 -15.71 -14.62 -1.13
C HIS A 90 -14.41 -14.59 -0.30
N GLN A 91 -13.34 -15.21 -0.81
CA GLN A 91 -12.03 -15.17 -0.17
C GLN A 91 -11.37 -13.81 -0.38
N VAL A 92 -11.47 -13.24 -1.58
CA VAL A 92 -10.94 -11.91 -1.93
C VAL A 92 -11.47 -10.84 -0.97
N THR A 93 -12.79 -10.73 -0.81
CA THR A 93 -13.39 -9.75 0.13
C THR A 93 -12.88 -9.96 1.56
N GLY A 94 -12.79 -11.22 1.99
CA GLY A 94 -12.27 -11.57 3.30
C GLY A 94 -10.80 -11.19 3.51
N LEU A 95 -9.95 -11.38 2.50
CA LEU A 95 -8.54 -11.00 2.53
C LEU A 95 -8.37 -9.48 2.53
N VAL A 96 -9.14 -8.77 1.73
CA VAL A 96 -9.09 -7.30 1.66
C VAL A 96 -9.41 -6.68 3.02
N VAL A 97 -10.51 -7.10 3.64
CA VAL A 97 -10.98 -6.50 4.91
C VAL A 97 -10.13 -6.93 6.10
N ARG A 98 -9.71 -8.20 6.17
CA ARG A 98 -9.03 -8.74 7.35
C ARG A 98 -7.52 -8.60 7.32
N GLU A 99 -6.93 -8.48 6.13
CA GLU A 99 -5.48 -8.45 5.98
C GLU A 99 -4.97 -7.23 5.21
N LEU A 100 -5.47 -6.99 4.00
CA LEU A 100 -4.93 -5.94 3.13
C LEU A 100 -5.04 -4.54 3.77
N ILE A 101 -6.25 -4.16 4.18
CA ILE A 101 -6.52 -2.86 4.80
C ILE A 101 -5.73 -2.70 6.12
N PRO A 102 -5.82 -3.63 7.10
CA PRO A 102 -5.09 -3.48 8.35
C PRO A 102 -3.56 -3.41 8.18
N ARG A 103 -2.99 -4.16 7.23
CA ARG A 103 -1.54 -4.12 6.96
C ARG A 103 -1.12 -2.82 6.32
N TYR A 104 -1.91 -2.31 5.37
CA TYR A 104 -1.68 -1.01 4.77
C TYR A 104 -1.77 0.12 5.81
N ASP A 105 -2.81 0.14 6.63
CA ASP A 105 -3.00 1.16 7.67
C ASP A 105 -1.83 1.17 8.67
N ARG A 106 -1.36 -0.02 9.05
CA ARG A 106 -0.18 -0.16 9.91
C ARG A 106 1.08 0.40 9.24
N TRP A 107 1.34 0.05 7.98
CA TRP A 107 2.49 0.55 7.23
C TRP A 107 2.42 2.08 7.07
N LYS A 108 1.26 2.63 6.66
CA LYS A 108 1.06 4.06 6.46
C LYS A 108 1.32 4.86 7.73
N LYS A 109 0.81 4.38 8.87
CA LYS A 109 1.05 5.01 10.17
C LYS A 109 2.55 5.06 10.51
N GLU A 110 3.29 4.00 10.18
CA GLU A 110 4.73 3.94 10.40
C GLU A 110 5.50 4.85 9.44
N LEU A 111 5.05 4.94 8.19
CA LEU A 111 5.57 5.84 7.18
C LEU A 111 5.45 7.30 7.65
N ASP A 112 4.24 7.70 8.04
CA ASP A 112 3.97 9.06 8.50
C ASP A 112 4.83 9.42 9.72
N ARG A 113 4.93 8.50 10.69
CA ARG A 113 5.81 8.66 11.85
C ARG A 113 7.28 8.86 11.45
N SER A 114 7.78 8.02 10.54
CA SER A 114 9.18 8.05 10.10
C SER A 114 9.50 9.33 9.33
N LEU A 115 8.62 9.73 8.40
CA LEU A 115 8.80 10.91 7.58
C LEU A 115 8.65 12.20 8.39
N ASP A 116 7.68 12.29 9.30
CA ASP A 116 7.51 13.45 10.17
C ASP A 116 8.71 13.64 11.09
N SER A 117 9.26 12.55 11.63
CA SER A 117 10.51 12.61 12.39
C SER A 117 11.66 13.17 11.56
N CYS A 118 11.80 12.74 10.30
CA CYS A 118 12.85 13.22 9.40
C CYS A 118 12.68 14.69 8.99
N LEU A 119 11.45 15.18 8.88
CA LEU A 119 11.14 16.56 8.48
C LEU A 119 11.29 17.58 9.63
N LEU A 120 11.18 17.11 10.88
CA LEU A 120 11.36 17.93 12.09
C LEU A 120 12.80 17.91 12.64
N SER A 121 13.68 17.07 12.08
CA SER A 121 15.10 16.91 12.46
C SER A 121 16.02 17.79 11.64
#